data_AF-A0A7M3V7W1-F1
#
_entry.id   AF-A0A7M3V7W1-F1
#
_cell.length_a   1.000
_cell.length_b   1.000
_cell.length_c   1.000
_cell.angle_alpha   90.00
_cell.angle_beta   90.00
_cell.angle_gamma   90.00
#
_symmetry.space_group_name_H-M   'P 1'
#
loop_
_entity.id
_entity.type
_entity.pdbx_description
1 polymer ?
#
loop_
_entity_poly.entity_id
_entity_poly.type
_entity_poly.pdbx_seq_one_letter_code
_entity_poly.pdbx_strand_id
1 'polypeptide(L)'
;MKYLSICMISFISLFFLSLFSFLLGIISIMNDYSIFIEWEVISLNSMSIVMTLLFDWMSLIFMSFVLMISSLVIFYSKEYMSSDYKINRFIMLVLMFVSSMMLLIISPNLISILLGWDGLGLVSYCLVIYFQNVKSYNAGMLTALSNRIGDVALLLAIAWMLNYGSWNYIFYLEVMKNDLEMLIIGMLVMLAAMTKSAQIPFSSWLPAAMAAPTPVSALVHSSTLVTAGVYLLIRFNVVLSNSWMGNLLLLISGLTMFMSGLGANYEFDLKKIIALSTLSQLGLMMSVLSMGYYKLAFFHLLTHALFKALLFMCAGAIIHNMNNCQDIRLMGSLSLMMPLTSSCFNVANLALCGMPFLAGFYSKDLILEMVSLSYINKFSFFLYFFSTGLTVCYSFRLVYYTMTGDSNFFPLNMLNDEGWIMLKSMMGLLILSIFGGSMLSWLIFPSPLVIVLPYYLKLLTLLVCIVGGLSGYLISSVSIFFFNKALNNYNSSNFLGSMWFMPYISTYGIMNYSLIIGKLVVKSFDQGWSEYFGGQQLYYSLVKNSQLNQMLQNNNLKVYLLSFILWIVVMYMIVICF
;
A
#
# COMPACT_ATOMS: atom_id res chain seq x y z
N MET A 1 -21.80 33.25 16.18
CA MET A 1 -21.63 31.80 15.94
C MET A 1 -20.55 31.61 14.87
N LYS A 2 -19.28 31.48 15.25
CA LYS A 2 -18.25 31.06 14.29
C LYS A 2 -18.64 29.65 13.85
N TYR A 3 -19.05 29.46 12.60
CA TYR A 3 -19.28 28.12 12.05
C TYR A 3 -18.00 27.32 12.28
N LEU A 4 -18.06 26.34 13.19
CA LEU A 4 -16.96 25.40 13.41
C LEU A 4 -16.70 24.73 12.06
N SER A 5 -15.51 24.95 11.49
CA SER A 5 -15.14 24.35 10.22
C SER A 5 -15.16 22.82 10.38
N ILE A 6 -15.60 22.09 9.35
CA ILE A 6 -15.71 20.63 9.40
C ILE A 6 -14.37 19.97 9.80
N CYS A 7 -13.23 20.58 9.44
CA CYS A 7 -11.89 20.14 9.86
C CYS A 7 -11.69 20.20 11.38
N MET A 8 -12.22 21.21 12.07
CA MET A 8 -12.07 21.31 13.53
C MET A 8 -12.94 20.29 14.25
N ILE A 9 -14.18 20.09 13.77
CA ILE A 9 -15.09 19.10 14.34
C ILE A 9 -14.52 17.69 14.19
N SER A 10 -14.05 17.35 12.99
CA SER A 10 -13.44 16.04 12.71
C SER A 10 -12.10 15.85 13.42
N PHE A 11 -11.27 16.88 13.55
CA PHE A 11 -10.06 16.83 14.37
C PHE A 11 -10.39 16.45 15.82
N ILE A 12 -11.32 17.17 16.45
CA ILE A 12 -11.69 16.97 17.86
C ILE A 12 -12.28 15.56 18.06
N SER A 13 -13.17 15.12 17.18
CA SER A 13 -13.82 13.80 17.32
C SER A 13 -12.84 12.64 17.18
N LEU A 14 -11.96 12.67 16.17
CA LEU A 14 -10.95 11.62 15.96
C LEU A 14 -9.90 11.63 17.08
N PHE A 15 -9.51 12.81 17.57
CA PHE A 15 -8.56 12.92 18.67
C PHE A 15 -9.10 12.28 19.95
N PHE A 16 -10.35 12.57 20.34
CA PHE A 16 -10.95 11.91 21.51
C PHE A 16 -11.13 10.40 21.33
N LEU A 17 -11.53 9.95 20.13
CA LEU A 17 -11.63 8.52 19.82
C LEU A 17 -10.26 7.83 19.92
N SER A 18 -9.19 8.51 19.49
CA SER A 18 -7.82 8.00 19.57
C SER A 18 -7.35 7.81 21.02
N LEU A 19 -7.63 8.78 21.90
CA LEU A 19 -7.28 8.67 23.32
C LEU A 19 -8.07 7.57 24.02
N PHE A 20 -9.36 7.44 23.71
CA PHE A 20 -10.19 6.37 24.27
C PHE A 20 -9.70 4.98 23.85
N SER A 21 -9.42 4.77 22.56
CA SER A 21 -8.87 3.50 22.05
C SER A 21 -7.49 3.20 22.62
N PHE A 22 -6.64 4.20 22.84
CA PHE A 22 -5.33 4.01 23.47
C PHE A 22 -5.46 3.55 24.93
N LEU A 23 -6.37 4.17 25.71
CA LEU A 23 -6.63 3.77 27.10
C LEU A 23 -7.18 2.34 27.19
N LEU A 24 -8.14 1.98 26.32
CA LEU A 24 -8.62 0.60 26.23
C LEU A 24 -7.48 -0.36 25.84
N GLY A 25 -6.61 0.05 24.92
CA GLY A 25 -5.43 -0.69 24.52
C GLY A 25 -4.52 -1.00 25.70
N ILE A 26 -4.21 -0.01 26.55
CA ILE A 26 -3.41 -0.22 27.76
C ILE A 26 -4.10 -1.21 28.71
N ILE A 27 -5.41 -1.07 28.93
CA ILE A 27 -6.17 -1.98 29.81
C ILE A 27 -6.10 -3.42 29.28
N SER A 28 -6.22 -3.61 27.96
CA SER A 28 -6.12 -4.93 27.34
C SER A 28 -4.71 -5.54 27.44
N ILE A 29 -3.65 -4.73 27.40
CA ILE A 29 -2.27 -5.21 27.64
C ILE A 29 -2.11 -5.65 29.09
N MET A 30 -2.53 -4.81 30.05
CA MET A 30 -2.28 -5.08 31.47
C MET A 30 -3.01 -6.32 31.98
N ASN A 31 -4.21 -6.58 31.45
CA ASN A 31 -5.05 -7.70 31.86
C ASN A 31 -4.95 -8.92 30.92
N ASP A 32 -4.11 -8.89 29.88
CA ASP A 32 -4.03 -9.90 28.80
C ASP A 32 -5.42 -10.36 28.30
N TYR A 33 -6.34 -9.40 28.11
CA TYR A 33 -7.72 -9.66 27.76
C TYR A 33 -8.03 -9.27 26.30
N SER A 34 -8.77 -10.14 25.60
CA SER A 34 -9.32 -9.90 24.26
C SER A 34 -10.85 -9.96 24.30
N ILE A 35 -11.51 -8.96 23.69
CA ILE A 35 -12.97 -8.97 23.50
C ILE A 35 -13.26 -9.46 22.10
N PHE A 36 -14.07 -10.52 21.99
CA PHE A 36 -14.54 -11.05 20.72
C PHE A 36 -16.07 -10.93 20.66
N ILE A 37 -16.58 -10.13 19.73
CA ILE A 37 -18.02 -9.91 19.52
C ILE A 37 -18.41 -10.50 18.18
N GLU A 38 -19.36 -11.41 18.19
CA GLU A 38 -19.91 -12.02 16.97
C GLU A 38 -21.33 -11.51 16.70
N TRP A 39 -21.57 -11.02 15.49
CA TRP A 39 -22.91 -10.71 15.01
C TRP A 39 -23.24 -11.56 13.79
N GLU A 40 -24.15 -12.53 13.93
CA GLU A 40 -24.58 -13.38 12.83
C GLU A 40 -25.43 -12.58 11.83
N VAL A 41 -24.98 -12.49 10.57
CA VAL A 41 -25.67 -11.73 9.51
C VAL A 41 -26.66 -12.64 8.81
N ILE A 42 -26.20 -13.78 8.29
CA ILE A 42 -26.98 -14.73 7.50
C ILE A 42 -26.52 -16.16 7.80
N SER A 43 -27.46 -17.08 8.01
CA SER A 43 -27.21 -18.54 8.07
C SER A 43 -27.68 -19.22 6.78
N LEU A 44 -26.78 -19.92 6.06
CA LEU A 44 -27.10 -20.71 4.85
C LEU A 44 -26.65 -22.16 5.04
N ASN A 45 -27.58 -23.13 5.04
CA ASN A 45 -27.31 -24.58 4.98
C ASN A 45 -26.01 -25.02 5.66
N SER A 46 -25.89 -24.76 6.97
CA SER A 46 -24.75 -25.02 7.89
C SER A 46 -23.63 -23.98 7.97
N MET A 47 -23.53 -23.02 7.06
CA MET A 47 -22.54 -21.95 7.10
C MET A 47 -23.19 -20.66 7.63
N SER A 48 -22.68 -20.11 8.74
CA SER A 48 -23.07 -18.79 9.25
C SER A 48 -22.08 -17.71 8.80
N ILE A 49 -22.57 -16.71 8.06
CA ILE A 49 -21.81 -15.50 7.75
C ILE A 49 -21.93 -14.57 8.95
N VAL A 50 -20.84 -14.45 9.71
CA VAL A 50 -20.77 -13.64 10.94
C VAL A 50 -19.91 -12.40 10.71
N MET A 51 -20.41 -11.23 11.10
CA MET A 51 -19.60 -10.04 11.28
C MET A 51 -19.00 -10.04 12.67
N THR A 52 -17.73 -10.42 12.76
CA THR A 52 -16.95 -10.50 13.99
C THR A 52 -16.14 -9.24 14.24
N LEU A 53 -16.12 -8.73 15.47
CA LEU A 53 -15.27 -7.62 15.90
C LEU A 53 -14.33 -8.08 17.02
N LEU A 54 -13.03 -7.88 16.83
CA LEU A 54 -11.99 -8.24 17.78
C LEU A 54 -11.27 -7.00 18.34
N PHE A 55 -11.38 -6.83 19.64
CA PHE A 55 -10.66 -5.82 20.41
C PHE A 55 -9.58 -6.47 21.27
N ASP A 56 -8.39 -6.58 20.67
CA ASP A 56 -7.15 -6.98 21.32
C ASP A 56 -6.28 -5.75 21.53
N TRP A 57 -5.22 -5.89 22.34
CA TRP A 57 -4.21 -4.85 22.47
C TRP A 57 -3.61 -4.42 21.13
N MET A 58 -3.37 -5.35 20.19
CA MET A 58 -2.84 -5.03 18.87
C MET A 58 -3.83 -4.18 18.04
N SER A 59 -5.12 -4.53 18.02
CA SER A 59 -6.11 -3.78 17.23
C SER A 59 -6.38 -2.42 17.86
N LEU A 60 -6.53 -2.34 19.19
CA LEU A 60 -6.82 -1.09 19.91
C LEU A 60 -5.66 -0.08 19.83
N ILE A 61 -4.42 -0.54 20.04
CA ILE A 61 -3.26 0.36 19.92
C ILE A 61 -3.09 0.83 18.48
N PHE A 62 -3.17 -0.07 17.49
CA PHE A 62 -3.00 0.36 16.10
C PHE A 62 -4.09 1.34 15.65
N MET A 63 -5.34 1.07 16.02
CA MET A 63 -6.47 1.97 15.86
C MET A 63 -6.19 3.35 16.46
N SER A 64 -5.67 3.42 17.68
CA SER A 64 -5.36 4.69 18.34
C SER A 64 -4.34 5.52 17.55
N PHE A 65 -3.28 4.91 17.02
CA PHE A 65 -2.27 5.62 16.23
C PHE A 65 -2.81 6.10 14.88
N VAL A 66 -3.62 5.28 14.19
CA VAL A 66 -4.28 5.67 12.93
C VAL A 66 -5.21 6.87 13.14
N LEU A 67 -6.01 6.85 14.21
CA LEU A 67 -6.90 7.95 14.57
C LEU A 67 -6.13 9.21 15.01
N MET A 68 -5.05 9.04 15.79
CA MET A 68 -4.21 10.15 16.23
C MET A 68 -3.56 10.86 15.03
N ILE A 69 -2.93 10.10 14.12
CA ILE A 69 -2.28 10.66 12.92
C ILE A 69 -3.32 11.31 12.01
N SER A 70 -4.47 10.67 11.78
CA SER A 70 -5.52 11.24 10.92
C SER A 70 -6.10 12.54 11.49
N SER A 71 -6.26 12.64 12.82
CA SER A 71 -6.68 13.90 13.46
C SER A 71 -5.70 15.04 13.15
N LEU A 72 -4.40 14.82 13.35
CA LEU A 72 -3.36 15.83 13.10
C LEU A 72 -3.24 16.19 11.62
N VAL A 73 -3.39 15.22 10.71
CA VAL A 73 -3.40 15.47 9.26
C VAL A 73 -4.62 16.29 8.83
N ILE A 74 -5.80 16.06 9.41
CA ILE A 74 -6.99 16.88 9.12
C ILE A 74 -6.78 18.31 9.63
N PHE A 75 -6.19 18.48 10.82
CA PHE A 75 -5.84 19.81 11.33
C PHE A 75 -4.83 20.52 10.41
N TYR A 76 -3.78 19.81 9.97
CA TYR A 76 -2.80 20.28 8.99
C TYR A 76 -3.47 20.72 7.67
N SER A 77 -4.43 19.93 7.17
CA SER A 77 -5.08 20.19 5.89
C SER A 77 -5.90 21.48 5.84
N LYS A 78 -6.32 22.01 7.00
CA LYS A 78 -7.10 23.25 7.08
C LYS A 78 -6.33 24.46 6.54
N GLU A 79 -5.03 24.51 6.79
CA GLU A 79 -4.17 25.58 6.30
C GLU A 79 -3.56 25.23 4.94
N TYR A 80 -3.07 23.99 4.76
CA TYR A 80 -2.48 23.57 3.49
C TYR A 80 -3.46 23.65 2.30
N MET A 81 -4.75 23.38 2.51
CA MET A 81 -5.80 23.43 1.47
C MET A 81 -6.71 24.65 1.59
N SER A 82 -6.27 25.74 2.25
CA SER A 82 -7.13 26.90 2.48
C SER A 82 -7.58 27.58 1.18
N SER A 83 -6.81 27.45 0.09
CA SER A 83 -7.14 27.98 -1.24
C SER A 83 -8.13 27.12 -2.03
N ASP A 84 -8.39 25.88 -1.60
CA ASP A 84 -9.19 24.92 -2.36
C ASP A 84 -10.67 24.97 -1.97
N TYR A 85 -11.52 25.31 -2.95
CA TYR A 85 -12.99 25.34 -2.75
C TYR A 85 -13.60 23.98 -2.39
N LYS A 86 -12.94 22.86 -2.73
CA LYS A 86 -13.44 21.48 -2.54
C LYS A 86 -12.97 20.83 -1.23
N ILE A 87 -12.50 21.60 -0.25
CA ILE A 87 -11.98 21.09 1.03
C ILE A 87 -12.99 20.21 1.79
N ASN A 88 -14.30 20.50 1.74
CA ASN A 88 -15.31 19.67 2.40
C ASN A 88 -15.38 18.26 1.81
N ARG A 89 -15.29 18.14 0.47
CA ARG A 89 -15.24 16.84 -0.21
C ARG A 89 -13.98 16.07 0.18
N PHE A 90 -12.85 16.77 0.24
CA PHE A 90 -11.58 16.18 0.67
C PHE A 90 -11.69 15.56 2.06
N ILE A 91 -12.24 16.29 3.03
CA ILE A 91 -12.36 15.81 4.42
C ILE A 91 -13.31 14.61 4.50
N MET A 92 -14.43 14.62 3.76
CA MET A 92 -15.32 13.44 3.72
C MET A 92 -14.64 12.20 3.13
N LEU A 93 -13.81 12.36 2.09
CA LEU A 93 -13.01 11.24 1.55
C LEU A 93 -12.00 10.73 2.58
N VAL A 94 -11.32 11.62 3.32
CA VAL A 94 -10.40 11.23 4.39
C VAL A 94 -11.13 10.48 5.51
N LEU A 95 -12.33 10.91 5.91
CA LEU A 95 -13.11 10.21 6.93
C LEU A 95 -13.57 8.82 6.48
N MET A 96 -14.02 8.66 5.22
CA MET A 96 -14.34 7.34 4.66
C MET A 96 -13.11 6.43 4.56
N PHE A 97 -11.94 7.01 4.32
CA PHE A 97 -10.69 6.27 4.32
C PHE A 97 -10.33 5.79 5.73
N VAL A 98 -10.46 6.64 6.75
CA VAL A 98 -10.23 6.25 8.15
C VAL A 98 -11.24 5.18 8.58
N SER A 99 -12.52 5.30 8.24
CA SER A 99 -13.53 4.31 8.63
C SER A 99 -13.29 2.93 8.00
N SER A 100 -12.86 2.87 6.74
CA SER A 100 -12.51 1.59 6.09
C SER A 100 -11.26 0.95 6.72
N MET A 101 -10.27 1.74 7.14
CA MET A 101 -9.13 1.23 7.90
C MET A 101 -9.56 0.64 9.24
N MET A 102 -10.47 1.30 9.95
CA MET A 102 -11.00 0.83 11.22
C MET A 102 -11.68 -0.54 11.08
N LEU A 103 -12.50 -0.71 10.04
CA LEU A 103 -13.15 -1.99 9.74
C LEU A 103 -12.12 -3.11 9.48
N LEU A 104 -11.03 -2.82 8.75
CA LEU A 104 -9.97 -3.80 8.52
C LEU A 104 -9.23 -4.17 9.81
N ILE A 105 -8.95 -3.21 10.70
CA ILE A 105 -8.17 -3.47 11.92
C ILE A 105 -8.93 -4.37 12.90
N ILE A 106 -10.25 -4.16 13.03
CA ILE A 106 -11.09 -4.84 14.01
C ILE A 106 -11.51 -6.25 13.52
N SER A 107 -11.44 -6.54 12.22
CA SER A 107 -12.03 -7.77 11.65
C SER A 107 -11.13 -9.01 11.76
N PRO A 108 -11.58 -10.08 12.43
CA PRO A 108 -10.97 -11.41 12.44
C PRO A 108 -11.61 -12.40 11.44
N ASN A 109 -12.55 -11.95 10.60
CA ASN A 109 -13.16 -12.74 9.53
C ASN A 109 -12.67 -12.27 8.16
N LEU A 110 -12.24 -13.19 7.29
CA LEU A 110 -11.77 -12.88 5.93
C LEU A 110 -12.81 -12.10 5.08
N ILE A 111 -14.11 -12.41 5.21
CA ILE A 111 -15.16 -11.68 4.48
C ILE A 111 -15.22 -10.22 4.93
N SER A 112 -15.17 -9.99 6.25
CA SER A 112 -15.18 -8.63 6.79
C SER A 112 -13.89 -7.85 6.48
N ILE A 113 -12.75 -8.54 6.38
CA ILE A 113 -11.50 -7.93 5.91
C ILE A 113 -11.67 -7.43 4.48
N LEU A 114 -12.31 -8.20 3.58
CA LEU A 114 -12.53 -7.78 2.20
C LEU A 114 -13.28 -6.44 2.12
N LEU A 115 -14.30 -6.23 2.96
CA LEU A 115 -15.04 -4.96 2.98
C LEU A 115 -14.15 -3.76 3.33
N GLY A 116 -13.31 -3.89 4.36
CA GLY A 116 -12.34 -2.85 4.73
C GLY A 116 -11.25 -2.68 3.65
N TRP A 117 -10.78 -3.79 3.09
CA TRP A 117 -9.71 -3.85 2.09
C TRP A 117 -10.09 -3.18 0.76
N ASP A 118 -11.26 -3.50 0.23
CA ASP A 118 -11.82 -2.88 -0.97
C ASP A 118 -12.18 -1.42 -0.72
N GLY A 119 -12.75 -1.11 0.44
CA GLY A 119 -13.04 0.26 0.86
C GLY A 119 -11.79 1.15 0.84
N LEU A 120 -10.68 0.66 1.42
CA LEU A 120 -9.39 1.34 1.37
C LEU A 120 -8.88 1.52 -0.08
N GLY A 121 -9.04 0.49 -0.92
CA GLY A 121 -8.67 0.55 -2.33
C GLY A 121 -9.43 1.64 -3.10
N LEU A 122 -10.75 1.64 -3.01
CA LEU A 122 -11.62 2.59 -3.72
C LEU A 122 -11.42 4.03 -3.24
N VAL A 123 -11.39 4.26 -1.93
CA VAL A 123 -11.22 5.63 -1.41
C VAL A 123 -9.82 6.16 -1.72
N SER A 124 -8.79 5.31 -1.68
CA SER A 124 -7.42 5.70 -2.08
C SER A 124 -7.35 6.15 -3.55
N TYR A 125 -8.04 5.44 -4.45
CA TYR A 125 -8.14 5.82 -5.86
C TYR A 125 -8.78 7.21 -6.02
N CYS A 126 -9.88 7.47 -5.31
CA CYS A 126 -10.54 8.79 -5.32
C CYS A 126 -9.64 9.92 -4.79
N LEU A 127 -8.81 9.64 -3.76
CA LEU A 127 -7.87 10.61 -3.21
C LEU A 127 -6.68 10.89 -4.14
N VAL A 128 -6.18 9.88 -4.87
CA VAL A 128 -5.08 10.06 -5.84
C VAL A 128 -5.53 10.92 -7.03
N ILE A 129 -6.78 10.78 -7.48
CA ILE A 129 -7.35 11.52 -8.63
C ILE A 129 -7.95 12.88 -8.21
N TYR A 130 -7.69 13.36 -7.00
CA TYR A 130 -8.30 14.60 -6.49
C TYR A 130 -8.13 15.81 -7.43
N PHE A 131 -6.94 16.02 -7.99
CA PHE A 131 -6.66 17.14 -8.91
C PHE A 131 -7.11 16.91 -10.36
N GLN A 132 -7.62 15.73 -10.72
CA GLN A 132 -8.17 15.40 -12.04
C GLN A 132 -7.25 15.69 -13.25
N ASN A 133 -5.92 15.73 -13.04
CA ASN A 133 -4.93 15.87 -14.12
C ASN A 133 -4.66 14.53 -14.81
N VAL A 134 -4.21 14.56 -16.07
CA VAL A 134 -3.83 13.33 -16.83
C VAL A 134 -2.79 12.50 -16.07
N LYS A 135 -1.79 13.17 -15.47
CA LYS A 135 -0.77 12.50 -14.64
C LYS A 135 -1.39 11.80 -13.42
N SER A 136 -2.33 12.45 -12.73
CA SER A 136 -3.03 11.85 -11.58
C SER A 136 -3.98 10.74 -11.99
N TYR A 137 -4.62 10.83 -13.16
CA TYR A 137 -5.49 9.78 -13.68
C TYR A 137 -4.70 8.51 -13.99
N ASN A 138 -3.56 8.65 -14.69
CA ASN A 138 -2.68 7.52 -14.99
C ASN A 138 -2.13 6.89 -13.70
N ALA A 139 -1.67 7.72 -12.74
CA ALA A 139 -1.22 7.23 -11.44
C ALA A 139 -2.35 6.49 -10.69
N GLY A 140 -3.54 7.07 -10.63
CA GLY A 140 -4.71 6.46 -9.99
C GLY A 140 -5.07 5.11 -10.60
N MET A 141 -5.12 5.00 -11.93
CA MET A 141 -5.44 3.73 -12.59
C MET A 141 -4.40 2.65 -12.30
N LEU A 142 -3.11 3.00 -12.26
CA LEU A 142 -2.05 2.07 -11.86
C LEU A 142 -2.23 1.57 -10.42
N THR A 143 -2.60 2.45 -9.49
CA THR A 143 -2.88 2.05 -8.10
C THR A 143 -4.12 1.16 -7.96
N ALA A 144 -5.18 1.43 -8.72
CA ALA A 144 -6.41 0.64 -8.64
C ALA A 144 -6.21 -0.77 -9.22
N LEU A 145 -5.57 -0.88 -10.38
CA LEU A 145 -5.36 -2.16 -11.05
C LEU A 145 -4.39 -3.07 -10.27
N SER A 146 -3.31 -2.52 -9.72
CA SER A 146 -2.36 -3.31 -8.91
C SER A 146 -2.99 -3.83 -7.62
N ASN A 147 -3.84 -3.03 -6.96
CA ASN A 147 -4.55 -3.46 -5.77
C ASN A 147 -5.57 -4.58 -6.05
N ARG A 148 -6.27 -4.52 -7.19
CA ARG A 148 -7.26 -5.54 -7.59
C ARG A 148 -6.70 -6.95 -7.71
N ILE A 149 -5.40 -7.09 -8.01
CA ILE A 149 -4.72 -8.40 -8.00
C ILE A 149 -4.76 -9.01 -6.59
N GLY A 150 -4.58 -8.19 -5.55
CA GLY A 150 -4.70 -8.63 -4.16
C GLY A 150 -6.12 -8.98 -3.77
N ASP A 151 -7.10 -8.19 -4.23
CA ASP A 151 -8.52 -8.43 -3.95
C ASP A 151 -8.96 -9.80 -4.50
N VAL A 152 -8.53 -10.15 -5.72
CA VAL A 152 -8.77 -11.48 -6.31
C VAL A 152 -8.14 -12.59 -5.46
N ALA A 153 -6.94 -12.38 -4.93
CA ALA A 153 -6.30 -13.36 -4.06
C ALA A 153 -7.06 -13.55 -2.73
N LEU A 154 -7.59 -12.48 -2.14
CA LEU A 154 -8.46 -12.57 -0.95
C LEU A 154 -9.78 -13.28 -1.27
N LEU A 155 -10.40 -13.01 -2.43
CA LEU A 155 -11.61 -13.72 -2.85
C LEU A 155 -11.36 -15.23 -3.02
N LEU A 156 -10.23 -15.61 -3.60
CA LEU A 156 -9.83 -17.02 -3.68
C LEU A 156 -9.57 -17.61 -2.28
N ALA A 157 -8.97 -16.86 -1.36
CA ALA A 157 -8.77 -17.31 0.02
C ALA A 157 -10.10 -17.53 0.76
N ILE A 158 -11.10 -16.67 0.54
CA ILE A 158 -12.47 -16.84 1.08
C ILE A 158 -13.11 -18.12 0.53
N ALA A 159 -12.91 -18.42 -0.75
CA ALA A 159 -13.41 -19.65 -1.36
C ALA A 159 -12.74 -20.91 -0.77
N TRP A 160 -11.42 -20.87 -0.53
CA TRP A 160 -10.71 -21.99 0.10
C TRP A 160 -11.04 -22.17 1.59
N MET A 161 -11.32 -21.10 2.34
CA MET A 161 -11.74 -21.20 3.75
C MET A 161 -13.09 -21.91 3.93
N LEU A 162 -13.90 -22.06 2.88
CA LEU A 162 -15.15 -22.82 2.95
C LEU A 162 -14.93 -24.26 3.42
N ASN A 163 -13.76 -24.85 3.18
CA ASN A 163 -13.43 -26.21 3.61
C ASN A 163 -13.46 -26.37 5.14
N TYR A 164 -13.20 -25.30 5.90
CA TYR A 164 -13.24 -25.31 7.36
C TYR A 164 -14.62 -25.04 7.96
N GLY A 165 -15.63 -24.71 7.15
CA GLY A 165 -16.98 -24.46 7.64
C GLY A 165 -17.23 -23.05 8.22
N SER A 166 -16.19 -22.23 8.40
CA SER A 166 -16.36 -20.81 8.78
C SER A 166 -15.18 -19.96 8.30
N TRP A 167 -15.39 -18.64 8.23
CA TRP A 167 -14.40 -17.68 7.75
C TRP A 167 -13.60 -16.98 8.86
N ASN A 168 -13.85 -17.36 10.13
CA ASN A 168 -13.14 -16.83 11.30
C ASN A 168 -11.77 -17.50 11.41
N TYR A 169 -10.73 -16.83 10.90
CA TYR A 169 -9.41 -17.47 10.77
C TYR A 169 -8.71 -17.71 12.11
N ILE A 170 -9.02 -16.93 13.15
CA ILE A 170 -8.31 -16.96 14.44
C ILE A 170 -8.32 -18.34 15.09
N PHE A 171 -9.44 -19.05 15.02
CA PHE A 171 -9.57 -20.38 15.63
C PHE A 171 -8.81 -21.46 14.86
N TYR A 172 -8.68 -21.34 13.54
CA TYR A 172 -8.04 -22.35 12.70
C TYR A 172 -6.54 -22.17 12.54
N LEU A 173 -6.02 -20.95 12.71
CA LEU A 173 -4.61 -20.63 12.47
C LEU A 173 -3.64 -21.53 13.25
N GLU A 174 -3.96 -21.81 14.51
CA GLU A 174 -3.11 -22.62 15.38
C GLU A 174 -3.29 -24.12 15.15
N VAL A 175 -4.55 -24.58 15.02
CA VAL A 175 -4.87 -26.00 14.93
C VAL A 175 -4.50 -26.58 13.56
N MET A 176 -4.81 -25.87 12.48
CA MET A 176 -4.68 -26.35 11.10
C MET A 176 -3.42 -25.84 10.40
N LYS A 177 -2.38 -25.44 11.15
CA LYS A 177 -1.16 -24.84 10.59
C LYS A 177 -0.50 -25.70 9.50
N ASN A 178 -0.53 -27.02 9.67
CA ASN A 178 0.17 -27.96 8.78
C ASN A 178 -0.67 -28.43 7.59
N ASP A 179 -1.95 -28.07 7.54
CA ASP A 179 -2.83 -28.52 6.47
C ASP A 179 -2.51 -27.79 5.17
N LEU A 180 -2.61 -28.51 4.05
CA LEU A 180 -2.36 -27.97 2.71
C LEU A 180 -3.30 -26.79 2.41
N GLU A 181 -4.54 -26.87 2.87
CA GLU A 181 -5.53 -25.82 2.68
C GLU A 181 -5.11 -24.52 3.37
N MET A 182 -4.65 -24.60 4.63
CA MET A 182 -4.17 -23.44 5.36
C MET A 182 -2.92 -22.83 4.72
N LEU A 183 -2.05 -23.68 4.18
CA LEU A 183 -0.84 -23.23 3.47
C LEU A 183 -1.21 -22.49 2.17
N ILE A 184 -2.20 -22.99 1.41
CA ILE A 184 -2.73 -22.30 0.22
C ILE A 184 -3.38 -20.96 0.59
N ILE A 185 -4.22 -20.94 1.63
CA ILE A 185 -4.85 -19.72 2.15
C ILE A 185 -3.77 -18.72 2.56
N GLY A 186 -2.76 -19.18 3.31
CA GLY A 186 -1.59 -18.39 3.66
C GLY A 186 -0.93 -17.77 2.44
N MET A 187 -0.59 -18.56 1.43
CA MET A 187 0.07 -18.07 0.20
C MET A 187 -0.76 -17.01 -0.53
N LEU A 188 -2.08 -17.19 -0.63
CA LEU A 188 -2.99 -16.22 -1.24
C LEU A 188 -3.06 -14.91 -0.43
N VAL A 189 -3.15 -15.03 0.89
CA VAL A 189 -3.16 -13.91 1.83
C VAL A 189 -1.82 -13.15 1.80
N MET A 190 -0.68 -13.85 1.66
CA MET A 190 0.62 -13.23 1.42
C MET A 190 0.66 -12.47 0.11
N LEU A 191 0.12 -13.03 -0.98
CA LEU A 191 0.09 -12.35 -2.26
C LEU A 191 -0.73 -11.06 -2.17
N ALA A 192 -1.89 -11.08 -1.48
CA ALA A 192 -2.67 -9.89 -1.19
C ALA A 192 -1.90 -8.87 -0.35
N ALA A 193 -1.20 -9.31 0.70
CA ALA A 193 -0.38 -8.43 1.52
C ALA A 193 0.78 -7.80 0.73
N MET A 194 1.43 -8.54 -0.18
CA MET A 194 2.51 -8.05 -1.02
C MET A 194 2.06 -6.94 -1.98
N THR A 195 0.83 -6.99 -2.52
CA THR A 195 0.31 -5.96 -3.44
C THR A 195 0.09 -4.63 -2.72
N LYS A 196 -0.60 -4.63 -1.57
CA LYS A 196 -0.84 -3.41 -0.77
C LYS A 196 0.42 -2.87 -0.09
N SER A 197 1.36 -3.73 0.31
CA SER A 197 2.63 -3.30 0.91
C SER A 197 3.72 -2.95 -0.11
N ALA A 198 3.37 -2.95 -1.40
CA ALA A 198 4.24 -2.58 -2.52
C ALA A 198 5.57 -3.37 -2.57
N GLN A 199 5.53 -4.67 -2.27
CA GLN A 199 6.70 -5.53 -2.43
C GLN A 199 6.95 -5.83 -3.92
N ILE A 200 8.16 -6.23 -4.29
CA ILE A 200 8.50 -6.67 -5.64
C ILE A 200 7.64 -7.89 -5.95
N PRO A 201 6.92 -7.93 -7.10
CA PRO A 201 7.04 -7.05 -8.28
C PRO A 201 6.11 -5.82 -8.30
N PHE A 202 5.20 -5.68 -7.34
CA PHE A 202 4.17 -4.64 -7.30
C PHE A 202 4.63 -3.30 -6.69
N SER A 203 5.92 -2.99 -6.74
CA SER A 203 6.47 -1.78 -6.11
C SER A 203 6.19 -0.47 -6.87
N SER A 204 5.84 -0.56 -8.16
CA SER A 204 5.78 0.59 -9.08
C SER A 204 4.66 1.59 -8.77
N TRP A 205 3.58 1.18 -8.12
CA TRP A 205 2.42 2.03 -7.89
C TRP A 205 2.63 3.07 -6.78
N LEU A 206 3.43 2.76 -5.75
CA LEU A 206 3.61 3.64 -4.60
C LEU A 206 4.32 4.97 -4.96
N PRO A 207 5.44 4.99 -5.71
CA PRO A 207 6.06 6.23 -6.17
C PRO A 207 5.16 7.03 -7.12
N ALA A 208 4.36 6.35 -7.94
CA ALA A 208 3.41 7.01 -8.84
C ALA A 208 2.25 7.68 -8.08
N ALA A 209 1.81 7.10 -6.96
CA ALA A 209 0.72 7.62 -6.13
C ALA A 209 1.04 8.99 -5.48
N MET A 210 2.32 9.41 -5.47
CA MET A 210 2.77 10.71 -4.95
C MET A 210 2.32 11.92 -5.78
N ALA A 211 1.57 11.69 -6.86
CA ALA A 211 0.77 12.72 -7.54
C ALA A 211 -0.36 13.28 -6.64
N ALA A 212 -0.75 12.55 -5.60
CA ALA A 212 -1.73 12.98 -4.61
C ALA A 212 -1.26 14.22 -3.81
N PRO A 213 -2.20 14.99 -3.23
CA PRO A 213 -1.87 16.09 -2.34
C PRO A 213 -1.08 15.62 -1.10
N THR A 214 -0.23 16.48 -0.54
CA THR A 214 0.68 16.09 0.56
C THR A 214 -0.02 15.60 1.83
N PRO A 215 -1.18 16.14 2.28
CA PRO A 215 -1.86 15.59 3.44
C PRO A 215 -2.34 14.15 3.20
N VAL A 216 -2.71 13.81 1.96
CA VAL A 216 -3.07 12.42 1.59
C VAL A 216 -1.85 11.54 1.63
N SER A 217 -0.71 11.96 1.07
CA SER A 217 0.50 11.15 1.15
C SER A 217 0.95 10.93 2.59
N ALA A 218 0.77 11.93 3.46
CA ALA A 218 1.08 11.83 4.87
C ALA A 218 0.20 10.82 5.61
N LEU A 219 -1.03 10.56 5.16
CA LEU A 219 -1.95 9.61 5.80
C LEU A 219 -1.92 8.24 5.11
N VAL A 220 -2.16 8.20 3.80
CA VAL A 220 -2.32 6.97 2.99
C VAL A 220 -1.02 6.17 2.92
N HIS A 221 0.11 6.84 2.71
CA HIS A 221 1.38 6.17 2.44
C HIS A 221 2.26 5.97 3.68
N SER A 222 1.91 6.55 4.82
CA SER A 222 2.69 6.41 6.06
C SER A 222 2.11 5.37 7.02
N SER A 223 0.80 5.43 7.32
CA SER A 223 0.24 4.76 8.49
C SER A 223 -0.91 3.80 8.20
N THR A 224 -1.49 3.81 7.00
CA THR A 224 -2.80 3.17 6.74
C THR A 224 -2.83 2.19 5.56
N LEU A 225 -2.74 2.64 4.31
CA LEU A 225 -2.94 1.74 3.15
C LEU A 225 -1.82 0.71 3.04
N VAL A 226 -0.58 1.18 3.12
CA VAL A 226 0.59 0.32 2.88
C VAL A 226 0.89 -0.58 4.09
N THR A 227 0.51 -0.14 5.28
CA THR A 227 0.63 -0.91 6.53
C THR A 227 -0.48 -1.93 6.70
N ALA A 228 -1.64 -1.79 6.03
CA ALA A 228 -2.75 -2.74 6.10
C ALA A 228 -2.32 -4.16 5.67
N GLY A 229 -1.48 -4.29 4.63
CA GLY A 229 -0.92 -5.58 4.21
C GLY A 229 0.01 -6.19 5.27
N VAL A 230 0.85 -5.36 5.91
CA VAL A 230 1.73 -5.79 7.00
C VAL A 230 0.93 -6.22 8.23
N TYR A 231 -0.10 -5.45 8.60
CA TYR A 231 -1.00 -5.77 9.72
C TYR A 231 -1.77 -7.07 9.49
N LEU A 232 -2.27 -7.29 8.28
CA LEU A 232 -2.93 -8.54 7.93
C LEU A 232 -1.97 -9.73 8.09
N LEU A 233 -0.71 -9.61 7.67
CA LEU A 233 0.28 -10.69 7.91
C LEU A 233 0.71 -10.84 9.37
N ILE A 234 0.68 -9.77 10.17
CA ILE A 234 0.86 -9.87 11.63
C ILE A 234 -0.21 -10.78 12.23
N ARG A 235 -1.46 -10.72 11.75
CA ARG A 235 -2.54 -11.60 12.21
C ARG A 235 -2.39 -13.04 11.72
N PHE A 236 -1.80 -13.25 10.54
CA PHE A 236 -1.49 -14.57 9.97
C PHE A 236 -0.06 -15.06 10.32
N ASN A 237 0.55 -14.54 11.39
CA ASN A 237 1.95 -14.85 11.76
C ASN A 237 2.24 -16.35 11.96
N VAL A 238 1.28 -17.12 12.49
CA VAL A 238 1.45 -18.53 12.83
C VAL A 238 1.78 -19.35 11.59
N VAL A 239 1.14 -19.05 10.45
CA VAL A 239 1.37 -19.73 9.16
C VAL A 239 2.72 -19.35 8.55
N LEU A 240 3.16 -18.10 8.75
CA LEU A 240 4.45 -17.61 8.26
C LEU A 240 5.63 -18.21 9.05
N SER A 241 5.46 -18.41 10.35
CA SER A 241 6.53 -18.88 11.22
C SER A 241 7.03 -20.28 10.82
N ASN A 242 8.34 -20.38 10.52
CA ASN A 242 9.06 -21.59 10.15
C ASN A 242 8.55 -22.31 8.89
N SER A 243 7.81 -21.64 8.00
CA SER A 243 7.35 -22.22 6.73
C SER A 243 8.22 -21.80 5.55
N TRP A 244 8.18 -22.58 4.46
CA TRP A 244 8.86 -22.23 3.18
C TRP A 244 8.39 -20.87 2.63
N MET A 245 7.11 -20.58 2.84
CA MET A 245 6.47 -19.30 2.54
C MET A 245 7.17 -18.13 3.26
N GLY A 246 7.49 -18.27 4.55
CA GLY A 246 8.28 -17.27 5.29
C GLY A 246 9.64 -17.01 4.63
N ASN A 247 10.36 -18.06 4.23
CA ASN A 247 11.67 -17.91 3.56
C ASN A 247 11.58 -17.20 2.21
N LEU A 248 10.52 -17.44 1.42
CA LEU A 248 10.27 -16.69 0.19
C LEU A 248 10.02 -15.21 0.47
N LEU A 249 9.17 -14.91 1.46
CA LEU A 249 8.88 -13.53 1.84
C LEU A 249 10.14 -12.82 2.32
N LEU A 250 11.00 -13.49 3.06
CA LEU A 250 12.29 -12.95 3.52
C LEU A 250 13.17 -12.50 2.35
N LEU A 251 13.26 -13.31 1.30
CA LEU A 251 14.04 -12.96 0.11
C LEU A 251 13.43 -11.77 -0.63
N ILE A 252 12.11 -11.81 -0.90
CA ILE A 252 11.41 -10.76 -1.65
C ILE A 252 11.48 -9.42 -0.91
N SER A 253 11.26 -9.44 0.40
CA SER A 253 11.31 -8.26 1.26
C SER A 253 12.73 -7.72 1.49
N GLY A 254 13.75 -8.59 1.52
CA GLY A 254 15.15 -8.17 1.51
C GLY A 254 15.53 -7.45 0.20
N LEU A 255 15.06 -7.96 -0.94
CA LEU A 255 15.29 -7.34 -2.24
C LEU A 255 14.55 -6.01 -2.40
N THR A 256 13.33 -5.87 -1.87
CA THR A 256 12.60 -4.59 -1.90
C THR A 256 13.28 -3.53 -1.06
N MET A 257 13.79 -3.91 0.12
CA MET A 257 14.55 -3.02 0.98
C MET A 257 15.80 -2.49 0.28
N PHE A 258 16.54 -3.36 -0.41
CA PHE A 258 17.72 -2.99 -1.18
C PHE A 258 17.40 -2.12 -2.40
N MET A 259 16.43 -2.53 -3.22
CA MET A 259 16.04 -1.82 -4.45
C MET A 259 15.56 -0.40 -4.15
N SER A 260 14.70 -0.23 -3.14
CA SER A 260 14.23 1.10 -2.74
C SER A 260 15.30 1.99 -2.15
N GLY A 261 16.20 1.42 -1.33
CA GLY A 261 17.33 2.15 -0.78
C GLY A 261 18.25 2.71 -1.88
N LEU A 262 18.51 1.93 -2.93
CA LEU A 262 19.28 2.39 -4.09
C LEU A 262 18.51 3.42 -4.91
N GLY A 263 17.23 3.18 -5.22
CA GLY A 263 16.41 4.14 -5.97
C GLY A 263 16.32 5.51 -5.29
N ALA A 264 16.22 5.54 -3.96
CA ALA A 264 16.12 6.78 -3.18
C ALA A 264 17.39 7.66 -3.30
N ASN A 265 18.56 7.06 -3.52
CA ASN A 265 19.81 7.79 -3.73
C ASN A 265 19.92 8.46 -5.11
N TYR A 266 19.11 8.05 -6.09
CA TYR A 266 19.14 8.63 -7.43
C TYR A 266 17.95 9.56 -7.72
N GLU A 267 16.82 9.39 -7.02
CA GLU A 267 15.68 10.29 -7.15
C GLU A 267 15.95 11.69 -6.59
N PHE A 268 15.30 12.71 -7.15
CA PHE A 268 15.43 14.12 -6.75
C PHE A 268 14.12 14.77 -6.27
N ASP A 269 12.97 14.14 -6.57
CA ASP A 269 11.68 14.63 -6.06
C ASP A 269 11.55 14.31 -4.56
N LEU A 270 11.34 15.33 -3.74
CA LEU A 270 11.31 15.20 -2.27
C LEU A 270 10.27 14.17 -1.81
N LYS A 271 9.05 14.19 -2.37
CA LYS A 271 8.01 13.21 -2.02
C LYS A 271 8.38 11.78 -2.43
N LYS A 272 9.02 11.59 -3.59
CA LYS A 272 9.41 10.26 -4.07
C LYS A 272 10.55 9.67 -3.24
N ILE A 273 11.49 10.48 -2.76
CA ILE A 273 12.52 10.00 -1.84
C ILE A 273 11.86 9.51 -0.53
N ILE A 274 10.92 10.29 0.03
CA ILE A 274 10.18 9.86 1.22
C ILE A 274 9.35 8.59 0.92
N ALA A 275 8.72 8.49 -0.24
CA ALA A 275 8.01 7.29 -0.69
C ALA A 275 8.89 6.04 -0.79
N LEU A 276 10.07 6.15 -1.39
CA LEU A 276 11.03 5.05 -1.48
C LEU A 276 11.55 4.66 -0.11
N SER A 277 11.74 5.63 0.77
CA SER A 277 12.11 5.36 2.15
C SER A 277 11.00 4.69 2.97
N THR A 278 9.72 4.79 2.59
CA THR A 278 8.66 3.96 3.22
C THR A 278 8.71 2.55 2.65
N LEU A 279 8.92 2.38 1.34
CA LEU A 279 9.11 1.07 0.71
C LEU A 279 10.23 0.27 1.40
N SER A 280 11.36 0.93 1.71
CA SER A 280 12.47 0.26 2.39
C SER A 280 12.10 -0.20 3.80
N GLN A 281 11.38 0.62 4.57
CA GLN A 281 10.97 0.26 5.94
C GLN A 281 9.87 -0.82 5.96
N LEU A 282 8.98 -0.82 4.96
CA LEU A 282 8.00 -1.89 4.78
C LEU A 282 8.67 -3.21 4.40
N GLY A 283 9.69 -3.18 3.54
CA GLY A 283 10.56 -4.33 3.30
C GLY A 283 11.16 -4.85 4.61
N LEU A 284 11.66 -3.96 5.46
CA LEU A 284 12.17 -4.32 6.80
C LEU A 284 11.08 -4.96 7.67
N MET A 285 9.88 -4.38 7.76
CA MET A 285 8.77 -4.97 8.54
C MET A 285 8.38 -6.36 8.03
N MET A 286 8.23 -6.54 6.72
CA MET A 286 7.83 -7.81 6.11
C MET A 286 8.89 -8.89 6.31
N SER A 287 10.16 -8.50 6.26
CA SER A 287 11.28 -9.40 6.46
C SER A 287 11.39 -9.90 7.92
N VAL A 288 11.06 -9.05 8.90
CA VAL A 288 10.99 -9.45 10.32
C VAL A 288 9.80 -10.37 10.59
N LEU A 289 8.67 -10.12 9.91
CA LEU A 289 7.51 -11.01 9.98
C LEU A 289 7.82 -12.40 9.46
N SER A 290 8.57 -12.52 8.36
CA SER A 290 8.98 -13.83 7.85
C SER A 290 9.84 -14.65 8.82
N MET A 291 10.58 -14.00 9.72
CA MET A 291 11.35 -14.69 10.77
C MET A 291 10.50 -15.13 11.96
N GLY A 292 9.21 -14.75 12.00
CA GLY A 292 8.30 -15.07 13.10
C GLY A 292 8.26 -14.02 14.22
N TYR A 293 9.03 -12.92 14.14
CA TYR A 293 9.06 -11.89 15.17
C TYR A 293 7.95 -10.83 15.01
N TYR A 294 6.69 -11.27 15.10
CA TYR A 294 5.54 -10.38 14.85
C TYR A 294 5.41 -9.21 15.84
N LYS A 295 5.76 -9.38 17.13
CA LYS A 295 5.73 -8.29 18.12
C LYS A 295 6.70 -7.16 17.75
N LEU A 296 7.88 -7.50 17.23
CA LEU A 296 8.89 -6.53 16.76
C LEU A 296 8.41 -5.79 15.52
N ALA A 297 7.86 -6.51 14.55
CA ALA A 297 7.30 -5.91 13.34
C ALA A 297 6.15 -4.96 13.67
N PHE A 298 5.25 -5.34 14.58
CA PHE A 298 4.16 -4.47 15.04
C PHE A 298 4.69 -3.22 15.74
N PHE A 299 5.67 -3.35 16.63
CA PHE A 299 6.30 -2.21 17.29
C PHE A 299 6.99 -1.26 16.29
N HIS A 300 7.69 -1.79 15.29
CA HIS A 300 8.28 -0.96 14.25
C HIS A 300 7.21 -0.29 13.37
N LEU A 301 6.10 -0.98 13.06
CA LEU A 301 4.98 -0.41 12.32
C LEU A 301 4.42 0.84 13.01
N LEU A 302 4.21 0.78 14.34
CA LEU A 302 3.72 1.92 15.13
C LEU A 302 4.71 3.09 15.14
N THR A 303 5.99 2.82 15.43
CA THR A 303 7.02 3.87 15.47
C THR A 303 7.23 4.50 14.08
N HIS A 304 7.22 3.70 13.02
CA HIS A 304 7.29 4.15 11.63
C HIS A 304 6.16 5.10 11.23
N ALA A 305 4.93 4.78 11.62
CA ALA A 305 3.78 5.63 11.32
C ALA A 305 3.96 7.06 11.87
N LEU A 306 4.53 7.20 13.09
CA LEU A 306 4.77 8.50 13.72
C LEU A 306 5.79 9.35 12.96
N PHE A 307 7.02 8.85 12.76
CA PHE A 307 8.08 9.65 12.16
C PHE A 307 7.89 9.86 10.65
N LYS A 308 7.25 8.93 9.93
CA LYS A 308 6.94 9.13 8.50
C LYS A 308 5.83 10.15 8.28
N ALA A 309 4.78 10.14 9.10
CA ALA A 309 3.75 11.17 9.01
C ALA A 309 4.35 12.56 9.28
N LEU A 310 5.27 12.67 10.26
CA LEU A 310 6.03 13.90 10.50
C LEU A 310 6.88 14.32 9.29
N LEU A 311 7.61 13.39 8.66
CA LEU A 311 8.40 13.67 7.44
C LEU A 311 7.54 14.18 6.29
N PHE A 312 6.39 13.55 6.00
CA PHE A 312 5.52 13.98 4.91
C PHE A 312 4.84 15.33 5.20
N MET A 313 4.49 15.64 6.45
CA MET A 313 3.94 16.96 6.80
C MET A 313 5.00 18.06 6.73
N CYS A 314 6.22 17.82 7.22
CA CYS A 314 7.32 18.78 7.08
C CYS A 314 7.69 19.01 5.61
N ALA A 315 7.76 17.93 4.82
CA ALA A 315 7.91 17.99 3.38
C ALA A 315 6.80 18.81 2.71
N GLY A 316 5.55 18.63 3.14
CA GLY A 316 4.41 19.41 2.66
C GLY A 316 4.56 20.89 2.95
N ALA A 317 4.99 21.26 4.16
CA ALA A 317 5.22 22.64 4.55
C ALA A 317 6.31 23.29 3.68
N ILE A 318 7.42 22.58 3.46
CA ILE A 318 8.51 23.04 2.59
C ILE A 318 8.01 23.23 1.15
N ILE A 319 7.29 22.25 0.58
CA ILE A 319 6.77 22.32 -0.79
C ILE A 319 5.77 23.47 -0.95
N HIS A 320 4.89 23.68 0.03
CA HIS A 320 3.90 24.74 -0.01
C HIS A 320 4.56 26.13 -0.02
N ASN A 321 5.53 26.35 0.87
CA ASN A 321 6.27 27.62 0.94
C ASN A 321 7.19 27.85 -0.27
N MET A 322 7.58 26.77 -0.94
CA MET A 322 8.39 26.77 -2.17
C MET A 322 7.56 26.84 -3.46
N ASN A 323 6.32 27.36 -3.40
CA ASN A 323 5.43 27.48 -4.56
C ASN A 323 5.26 26.16 -5.35
N ASN A 324 5.09 25.04 -4.66
CA ASN A 324 4.97 23.69 -5.22
C ASN A 324 6.23 23.12 -5.92
N CYS A 325 7.40 23.72 -5.73
CA CYS A 325 8.67 23.12 -6.18
C CYS A 325 9.02 21.90 -5.31
N GLN A 326 9.13 20.72 -5.93
CA GLN A 326 9.44 19.46 -5.25
C GLN A 326 10.87 18.98 -5.44
N ASP A 327 11.60 19.54 -6.40
CA ASP A 327 12.97 19.15 -6.73
C ASP A 327 13.93 19.66 -5.66
N ILE A 328 14.64 18.72 -5.02
CA ILE A 328 15.58 18.98 -3.94
C ILE A 328 16.79 19.81 -4.43
N ARG A 329 17.13 19.77 -5.73
CA ARG A 329 18.28 20.53 -6.27
C ARG A 329 18.07 22.03 -6.25
N LEU A 330 16.80 22.44 -6.35
CA LEU A 330 16.39 23.83 -6.24
C LEU A 330 16.23 24.25 -4.78
N MET A 331 16.52 23.37 -3.81
CA MET A 331 16.47 23.67 -2.38
C MET A 331 17.85 24.04 -1.82
N GLY A 332 17.87 24.56 -0.60
CA GLY A 332 19.08 24.83 0.17
C GLY A 332 18.84 25.81 1.32
N SER A 333 19.71 25.82 2.33
CA SER A 333 19.68 26.78 3.44
C SER A 333 18.30 26.97 4.15
N LEU A 334 17.44 25.95 4.16
CA LEU A 334 16.11 26.03 4.82
C LEU A 334 16.22 26.20 6.34
N SER A 335 17.33 25.77 6.93
CA SER A 335 17.60 25.90 8.37
C SER A 335 17.58 27.35 8.87
N LEU A 336 18.01 28.30 8.02
CA LEU A 336 18.01 29.73 8.35
C LEU A 336 16.64 30.38 8.14
N MET A 337 15.90 29.97 7.10
CA MET A 337 14.65 30.60 6.70
C MET A 337 13.43 30.05 7.46
N MET A 338 13.40 28.74 7.70
CA MET A 338 12.28 28.04 8.33
C MET A 338 12.80 27.13 9.46
N PRO A 339 13.24 27.71 10.60
CA PRO A 339 13.96 26.99 11.64
C PRO A 339 13.10 25.94 12.36
N LEU A 340 11.79 26.18 12.50
CA LEU A 340 10.93 25.26 13.24
C LEU A 340 10.65 24.01 12.41
N THR A 341 10.23 24.19 11.15
CA THR A 341 9.98 23.06 10.25
C THR A 341 11.24 22.28 9.93
N SER A 342 12.38 22.96 9.75
CA SER A 342 13.67 22.28 9.54
C SER A 342 14.11 21.46 10.75
N SER A 343 13.89 21.95 11.98
CA SER A 343 14.16 21.16 13.19
C SER A 343 13.28 19.89 13.26
N CYS A 344 11.98 20.02 13.00
CA CYS A 344 11.05 18.88 12.96
C CYS A 344 11.46 17.84 11.90
N PHE A 345 11.85 18.33 10.72
CA PHE A 345 12.28 17.50 9.63
C PHE A 345 13.57 16.73 9.93
N ASN A 346 14.56 17.38 10.54
CA ASN A 346 15.82 16.74 10.92
C ASN A 346 15.63 15.72 12.04
N VAL A 347 14.81 16.00 13.06
CA VAL A 347 14.47 15.01 14.10
C VAL A 347 13.83 13.77 13.47
N ALA A 348 12.91 13.95 12.53
CA ALA A 348 12.26 12.85 11.86
C ALA A 348 13.21 12.04 10.94
N ASN A 349 14.16 12.70 10.27
CA ASN A 349 15.20 12.04 9.49
C ASN A 349 16.17 11.24 10.37
N LEU A 350 16.57 11.78 11.52
CA LEU A 350 17.43 11.08 12.49
C LEU A 350 16.69 9.89 13.12
N ALA A 351 15.39 10.02 13.38
CA ALA A 351 14.56 8.91 13.82
C ALA A 351 14.51 7.78 12.77
N LEU A 352 14.43 8.10 11.48
CA LEU A 352 14.51 7.12 10.38
C LEU A 352 15.86 6.40 10.31
N CYS A 353 16.96 7.11 10.60
CA CYS A 353 18.30 6.53 10.67
C CYS A 353 18.43 5.52 11.81
N GLY A 354 17.68 5.70 12.89
CA GLY A 354 17.83 4.93 14.13
C GLY A 354 18.86 5.53 15.07
N MET A 355 19.01 6.87 15.09
CA MET A 355 19.88 7.54 16.07
C MET A 355 19.45 7.26 17.51
N PRO A 356 20.39 7.11 18.45
CA PRO A 356 20.09 6.72 19.82
C PRO A 356 19.07 7.65 20.47
N PHE A 357 18.22 7.07 21.33
CA PHE A 357 17.11 7.70 22.06
C PHE A 357 15.89 8.15 21.24
N LEU A 358 15.96 8.23 19.92
CA LEU A 358 14.77 8.50 19.09
C LEU A 358 13.94 7.24 18.86
N ALA A 359 12.66 7.38 18.47
CA ALA A 359 11.76 6.24 18.35
C ALA A 359 12.23 5.12 17.42
N GLY A 360 12.98 5.45 16.37
CA GLY A 360 13.51 4.45 15.44
C GLY A 360 14.64 3.60 16.02
N PHE A 361 15.39 4.09 17.01
CA PHE A 361 16.44 3.30 17.67
C PHE A 361 15.84 2.10 18.41
N TYR A 362 14.83 2.35 19.24
CA TYR A 362 14.19 1.30 20.03
C TYR A 362 13.65 0.15 19.17
N SER A 363 13.13 0.43 17.97
CA SER A 363 12.56 -0.59 17.10
C SER A 363 13.57 -1.16 16.10
N LYS A 364 14.24 -0.30 15.32
CA LYS A 364 15.10 -0.73 14.19
C LYS A 364 16.39 -1.39 14.65
N ASP A 365 17.05 -0.85 15.68
CA ASP A 365 18.31 -1.42 16.18
C ASP A 365 18.04 -2.78 16.83
N LEU A 366 16.99 -2.87 17.65
CA LEU A 366 16.55 -4.11 18.27
C LEU A 366 16.18 -5.17 17.22
N ILE A 367 15.55 -4.79 16.11
CA ILE A 367 15.30 -5.69 14.97
C ILE A 367 16.62 -6.23 14.40
N LEU A 368 17.59 -5.37 14.12
CA LEU A 368 18.85 -5.78 13.50
C LEU A 368 19.68 -6.69 14.42
N GLU A 369 19.60 -6.48 15.73
CA GLU A 369 20.22 -7.36 16.71
C GLU A 369 19.55 -8.74 16.74
N MET A 370 18.22 -8.80 16.73
CA MET A 370 17.48 -10.06 16.68
C MET A 370 17.75 -10.82 15.38
N VAL A 371 17.85 -10.11 14.25
CA VAL A 371 18.29 -10.67 12.96
C VAL A 371 19.68 -11.29 13.11
N SER A 372 20.63 -10.60 13.74
CA SER A 372 22.01 -11.11 13.91
C SER A 372 22.11 -12.32 14.85
N LEU A 373 21.17 -12.49 15.77
CA LEU A 373 21.04 -13.68 16.61
C LEU A 373 20.44 -14.88 15.86
N SER A 374 19.55 -14.62 14.92
CA SER A 374 18.77 -15.66 14.24
C SER A 374 19.55 -16.36 13.13
N TYR A 375 19.14 -17.59 12.79
CA TYR A 375 19.74 -18.38 11.73
C TYR A 375 19.28 -17.91 10.34
N ILE A 376 20.05 -16.99 9.74
CA ILE A 376 19.75 -16.40 8.43
C ILE A 376 20.81 -16.78 7.39
N ASN A 377 20.39 -16.91 6.13
CA ASN A 377 21.30 -17.05 5.00
C ASN A 377 22.26 -15.85 4.89
N LYS A 378 23.52 -16.11 4.49
CA LYS A 378 24.53 -15.06 4.31
C LYS A 378 24.06 -13.93 3.37
N PHE A 379 23.30 -14.28 2.33
CA PHE A 379 22.78 -13.30 1.38
C PHE A 379 21.72 -12.37 1.99
N SER A 380 20.74 -12.90 2.71
CA SER A 380 19.74 -12.05 3.39
C SER A 380 20.37 -11.22 4.51
N PHE A 381 21.35 -11.76 5.24
CA PHE A 381 22.14 -10.99 6.20
C PHE A 381 22.81 -9.77 5.53
N PHE A 382 23.46 -9.96 4.37
CA PHE A 382 24.03 -8.86 3.60
C PHE A 382 22.97 -7.82 3.19
N LEU A 383 21.80 -8.26 2.71
CA LEU A 383 20.72 -7.35 2.33
C LEU A 383 20.28 -6.45 3.48
N TYR A 384 20.13 -6.96 4.71
CA TYR A 384 19.75 -6.15 5.88
C TYR A 384 20.76 -5.05 6.20
N PHE A 385 22.03 -5.41 6.39
CA PHE A 385 23.03 -4.44 6.81
C PHE A 385 23.39 -3.46 5.69
N PHE A 386 23.47 -3.90 4.45
CA PHE A 386 23.76 -2.98 3.35
C PHE A 386 22.60 -2.00 3.11
N SER A 387 21.35 -2.49 3.10
CA SER A 387 20.19 -1.63 2.89
C SER A 387 19.97 -0.64 4.04
N THR A 388 20.25 -1.02 5.29
CA THR A 388 20.22 -0.07 6.41
C THR A 388 21.28 1.02 6.25
N GLY A 389 22.49 0.68 5.77
CA GLY A 389 23.49 1.68 5.37
C GLY A 389 22.97 2.64 4.27
N LEU A 390 22.27 2.11 3.26
CA LEU A 390 21.62 2.94 2.23
C LEU A 390 20.54 3.86 2.82
N THR A 391 19.79 3.41 3.84
CA THR A 391 18.80 4.28 4.50
C THR A 391 19.42 5.52 5.12
N VAL A 392 20.59 5.34 5.72
CA VAL A 392 21.33 6.44 6.30
C VAL A 392 21.95 7.31 5.19
N CYS A 393 22.48 6.70 4.13
CA CYS A 393 23.02 7.43 2.97
C CYS A 393 22.01 8.42 2.34
N TYR A 394 20.79 7.96 1.97
CA TYR A 394 19.83 8.89 1.35
C TYR A 394 19.30 9.93 2.33
N SER A 395 19.24 9.64 3.63
CA SER A 395 18.77 10.58 4.64
C SER A 395 19.74 11.75 4.84
N PHE A 396 21.05 11.46 4.93
CA PHE A 396 22.08 12.51 5.03
C PHE A 396 22.25 13.26 3.71
N ARG A 397 22.07 12.61 2.56
CA ARG A 397 21.95 13.29 1.25
C ARG A 397 20.79 14.30 1.26
N LEU A 398 19.64 13.90 1.79
CA LEU A 398 18.47 14.78 1.86
C LEU A 398 18.76 15.97 2.77
N VAL A 399 19.32 15.74 3.97
CA VAL A 399 19.75 16.82 4.88
C VAL A 399 20.73 17.77 4.18
N TYR A 400 21.69 17.25 3.41
CA TYR A 400 22.65 18.08 2.69
C TYR A 400 21.98 19.07 1.74
N TYR A 401 21.17 18.58 0.80
CA TYR A 401 20.56 19.44 -0.21
C TYR A 401 19.47 20.37 0.34
N THR A 402 18.75 19.95 1.38
CA THR A 402 17.64 20.77 1.91
C THR A 402 18.12 21.79 2.95
N MET A 403 19.06 21.42 3.82
CA MET A 403 19.39 22.20 5.02
C MET A 403 20.76 22.87 4.98
N THR A 404 21.82 22.14 4.59
CA THR A 404 23.20 22.64 4.71
C THR A 404 23.75 23.27 3.43
N GLY A 405 23.23 22.89 2.27
CA GLY A 405 23.66 23.42 0.98
C GLY A 405 23.28 24.89 0.79
N ASP A 406 23.95 25.53 -0.17
CA ASP A 406 23.69 26.91 -0.56
C ASP A 406 22.26 27.09 -1.10
N SER A 407 21.70 28.29 -0.94
CA SER A 407 20.35 28.61 -1.39
C SER A 407 20.26 28.64 -2.93
N ASN A 408 19.72 27.57 -3.53
CA ASN A 408 19.49 27.44 -4.98
C ASN A 408 18.07 27.81 -5.44
N PHE A 409 17.36 28.54 -4.59
CA PHE A 409 15.98 28.95 -4.83
C PHE A 409 15.87 30.05 -5.88
N PHE A 410 14.65 30.22 -6.44
CA PHE A 410 14.35 31.42 -7.21
C PHE A 410 14.48 32.67 -6.32
N PRO A 411 14.96 33.80 -6.87
CA PRO A 411 15.26 35.00 -6.09
C PRO A 411 14.02 35.65 -5.46
N LEU A 412 12.83 35.37 -5.99
CA LEU A 412 11.54 35.84 -5.48
C LEU A 412 10.83 34.73 -4.72
N ASN A 413 11.25 34.49 -3.48
CA ASN A 413 10.66 33.46 -2.61
C ASN A 413 10.17 34.05 -1.29
N MET A 414 8.95 33.66 -0.87
CA MET A 414 8.33 34.05 0.40
C MET A 414 8.39 32.88 1.40
N LEU A 415 9.60 32.53 1.84
CA LEU A 415 9.83 31.43 2.77
C LEU A 415 9.61 31.86 4.22
N ASN A 416 8.44 31.57 4.79
CA ASN A 416 8.11 31.90 6.17
C ASN A 416 7.50 30.72 6.93
N ASP A 417 7.81 30.60 8.23
CA ASP A 417 7.20 29.64 9.17
C ASP A 417 5.91 30.21 9.83
N GLU A 418 5.16 31.09 9.18
CA GLU A 418 3.99 31.76 9.79
C GLU A 418 2.73 30.89 9.91
N GLY A 419 2.72 29.71 9.27
CA GLY A 419 1.58 28.79 9.27
C GLY A 419 1.37 28.10 10.62
N TRP A 420 0.77 28.79 11.60
CA TRP A 420 0.64 28.30 12.97
C TRP A 420 -0.20 27.02 13.09
N ILE A 421 -1.18 26.78 12.23
CA ILE A 421 -2.01 25.57 12.28
C ILE A 421 -1.17 24.38 11.83
N MET A 422 -0.47 24.54 10.71
CA MET A 422 0.47 23.57 10.18
C MET A 422 1.57 23.23 11.20
N LEU A 423 2.20 24.25 11.78
CA LEU A 423 3.24 24.09 12.79
C LEU A 423 2.75 23.34 14.03
N LYS A 424 1.57 23.68 14.56
CA LYS A 424 0.98 23.00 15.73
C LYS A 424 0.73 21.51 15.46
N SER A 425 0.23 21.13 14.27
CA SER A 425 0.10 19.71 13.92
C SER A 425 1.44 18.98 13.87
N MET A 426 2.48 19.62 13.31
CA MET A 426 3.82 19.03 13.22
C MET A 426 4.46 18.88 14.60
N MET A 427 4.33 19.88 15.48
CA MET A 427 4.84 19.80 16.86
C MET A 427 4.16 18.70 17.67
N GLY A 428 2.86 18.46 17.48
CA GLY A 428 2.15 17.34 18.09
C GLY A 428 2.77 15.97 17.75
N LEU A 429 3.09 15.75 16.46
CA LEU A 429 3.78 14.52 16.05
C LEU A 429 5.26 14.48 16.46
N LEU A 430 5.95 15.63 16.57
CA LEU A 430 7.34 15.67 17.02
C LEU A 430 7.48 15.15 18.45
N ILE A 431 6.59 15.57 19.35
CA ILE A 431 6.61 15.08 20.74
C ILE A 431 6.41 13.55 20.76
N LEU A 432 5.49 13.04 19.94
CA LEU A 432 5.25 11.60 19.81
C LEU A 432 6.42 10.85 19.15
N SER A 433 7.14 11.45 18.20
CA SER A 433 8.28 10.79 17.54
C SER A 433 9.52 10.69 18.42
N ILE A 434 9.67 11.59 19.41
CA ILE A 434 10.73 11.54 20.40
C ILE A 434 10.38 10.53 21.51
N PHE A 435 9.24 10.71 22.18
CA PHE A 435 8.90 9.92 23.37
C PHE A 435 8.19 8.59 23.04
N GLY A 436 7.43 8.54 21.95
CA GLY A 436 6.53 7.42 21.64
C GLY A 436 7.23 6.08 21.49
N GLY A 437 8.45 6.03 20.94
CA GLY A 437 9.20 4.78 20.84
C GLY A 437 9.62 4.21 22.19
N SER A 438 10.11 5.06 23.11
CA SER A 438 10.45 4.65 24.47
C SER A 438 9.22 4.17 25.24
N MET A 439 8.13 4.94 25.18
CA MET A 439 6.86 4.62 25.82
C MET A 439 6.31 3.28 25.32
N LEU A 440 6.27 3.07 24.00
CA LEU A 440 5.78 1.82 23.41
C LEU A 440 6.69 0.63 23.72
N SER A 441 8.01 0.82 23.78
CA SER A 441 8.94 -0.27 24.11
C SER A 441 8.67 -0.83 25.51
N TRP A 442 8.43 0.04 26.49
CA TRP A 442 8.11 -0.35 27.87
C TRP A 442 6.71 -0.95 28.00
N LEU A 443 5.76 -0.53 27.16
CA LEU A 443 4.41 -1.09 27.16
C LEU A 443 4.32 -2.47 26.51
N ILE A 444 4.97 -2.67 25.36
CA ILE A 444 4.81 -3.90 24.55
C ILE A 444 5.73 -5.03 25.05
N PHE A 445 6.91 -4.69 25.59
CA PHE A 445 7.89 -5.66 26.09
C PHE A 445 8.00 -5.58 27.63
N PRO A 446 7.12 -6.28 28.38
CA PRO A 446 7.19 -6.28 29.84
C PRO A 446 8.47 -6.95 30.36
N SER A 447 9.01 -7.91 29.61
CA SER A 447 10.30 -8.54 29.87
C SER A 447 11.31 -8.17 28.77
N PRO A 448 12.53 -7.71 29.14
CA PRO A 448 13.57 -7.46 28.17
C PRO A 448 14.01 -8.78 27.52
N LEU A 449 14.08 -8.80 26.18
CA LEU A 449 14.66 -9.92 25.45
C LEU A 449 16.17 -9.97 25.71
N VAL A 450 16.68 -11.12 26.15
CA VAL A 450 18.12 -11.32 26.37
C VAL A 450 18.80 -11.49 25.01
N ILE A 451 19.57 -10.49 24.60
CA ILE A 451 20.35 -10.51 23.35
C ILE A 451 21.83 -10.77 23.68
N VAL A 452 22.34 -11.96 23.36
CA VAL A 452 23.75 -12.33 23.57
C VAL A 452 24.49 -12.31 22.25
N LEU A 453 25.18 -11.21 21.96
CA LEU A 453 25.97 -11.04 20.75
C LEU A 453 27.45 -10.80 21.07
N PRO A 454 28.38 -11.30 20.23
CA PRO A 454 29.78 -10.91 20.33
C PRO A 454 29.93 -9.42 19.98
N TYR A 455 30.96 -8.79 20.56
CA TYR A 455 31.20 -7.33 20.45
C TYR A 455 31.17 -6.80 19.01
N TYR A 456 31.72 -7.56 18.06
CA TYR A 456 31.76 -7.15 16.64
C TYR A 456 30.37 -7.09 15.98
N LEU A 457 29.44 -7.98 16.34
CA LEU A 457 28.06 -7.92 15.81
C LEU A 457 27.25 -6.82 16.47
N LYS A 458 27.45 -6.60 17.78
CA LYS A 458 26.74 -5.54 18.50
C LYS A 458 27.09 -4.14 17.99
N LEU A 459 28.36 -3.91 17.61
CA LEU A 459 28.77 -2.62 17.01
C LEU A 459 28.48 -2.49 15.52
N LEU A 460 28.08 -3.58 14.84
CA LEU A 460 27.92 -3.58 13.39
C LEU A 460 26.85 -2.57 12.92
N THR A 461 25.73 -2.47 13.63
CA THR A 461 24.64 -1.54 13.27
C THR A 461 25.11 -0.10 13.29
N LEU A 462 25.78 0.30 14.37
CA LEU A 462 26.34 1.65 14.53
C LEU A 462 27.42 1.96 13.48
N LEU A 463 28.33 1.01 13.20
CA LEU A 463 29.35 1.18 12.15
C LEU A 463 28.72 1.38 10.77
N VAL A 464 27.71 0.59 10.42
CA VAL A 464 26.98 0.72 9.16
C VAL A 464 26.29 2.09 9.06
N CYS A 465 25.68 2.58 10.14
CA CYS A 465 25.07 3.90 10.17
C CYS A 465 26.10 5.03 9.95
N ILE A 466 27.27 4.95 10.60
CA ILE A 466 28.32 5.96 10.45
C ILE A 466 28.87 5.98 9.02
N VAL A 467 29.22 4.81 8.48
CA VAL A 467 29.74 4.70 7.10
C VAL A 467 28.69 5.17 6.10
N GLY A 468 27.43 4.78 6.28
CA GLY A 468 26.31 5.23 5.45
C GLY A 468 26.15 6.75 5.47
N GLY A 469 26.15 7.38 6.64
CA GLY A 469 26.01 8.83 6.78
C GLY A 469 27.16 9.61 6.16
N LEU A 470 28.41 9.19 6.43
CA LEU A 470 29.60 9.79 5.83
C LEU A 470 29.56 9.66 4.30
N SER A 471 29.21 8.48 3.78
CA SER A 471 29.12 8.27 2.33
C SER A 471 28.05 9.17 1.68
N GLY A 472 26.85 9.27 2.26
CA GLY A 472 25.78 10.11 1.71
C GLY A 472 26.12 11.60 1.69
N TYR A 473 26.77 12.09 2.76
CA TYR A 473 27.19 13.49 2.83
C TYR A 473 28.34 13.79 1.85
N LEU A 474 29.38 12.95 1.80
CA LEU A 474 30.52 13.16 0.90
C LEU A 474 30.16 13.00 -0.58
N ILE A 475 29.26 12.08 -0.92
CA ILE A 475 28.78 11.89 -2.30
C ILE A 475 27.94 13.08 -2.77
N SER A 476 27.29 13.80 -1.84
CA SER A 476 26.49 14.99 -2.18
C SER A 476 27.32 16.28 -2.19
N SER A 477 28.41 16.35 -1.42
CA SER A 477 29.36 17.47 -1.40
C SER A 477 30.30 17.48 -2.61
N VAL A 478 29.75 17.46 -3.82
CA VAL A 478 30.53 17.50 -5.07
C VAL A 478 30.63 18.95 -5.53
N SER A 479 31.86 19.47 -5.54
CA SER A 479 32.16 20.77 -6.15
C SER A 479 32.04 20.74 -7.68
N ILE A 480 31.84 21.91 -8.28
CA ILE A 480 31.67 22.12 -9.73
C ILE A 480 32.84 21.54 -10.55
N PHE A 481 34.03 21.39 -9.95
CA PHE A 481 35.24 20.93 -10.64
C PHE A 481 35.33 19.41 -10.86
N PHE A 482 34.40 18.62 -10.35
CA PHE A 482 34.43 17.17 -10.53
C PHE A 482 33.71 16.72 -11.81
N PHE A 483 34.32 15.80 -12.55
CA PHE A 483 33.62 15.09 -13.64
C PHE A 483 32.39 14.36 -13.11
N ASN A 484 31.27 14.49 -13.82
CA ASN A 484 30.02 13.84 -13.44
C ASN A 484 30.12 12.31 -13.63
N LYS A 485 30.46 11.60 -12.56
CA LYS A 485 30.61 10.15 -12.54
C LYS A 485 29.33 9.41 -12.97
N ALA A 486 28.15 10.01 -12.78
CA ALA A 486 26.89 9.41 -13.21
C ALA A 486 26.76 9.39 -14.74
N LEU A 487 27.25 10.41 -15.44
CA LEU A 487 27.26 10.41 -16.91
C LEU A 487 28.21 9.34 -17.48
N ASN A 488 29.37 9.14 -16.85
CA ASN A 488 30.32 8.11 -17.29
C ASN A 488 29.72 6.70 -17.22
N ASN A 489 28.87 6.43 -16.22
CA ASN A 489 28.21 5.14 -16.03
C ASN A 489 26.67 5.23 -16.21
N TYR A 490 26.22 5.93 -17.25
CA TYR A 490 24.81 6.27 -17.47
C TYR A 490 23.84 5.07 -17.37
N ASN A 491 24.19 3.94 -17.98
CA ASN A 491 23.33 2.75 -17.98
C ASN A 491 23.07 2.22 -16.56
N SER A 492 24.11 2.22 -15.71
CA SER A 492 23.97 1.78 -14.31
C SER A 492 23.15 2.76 -13.48
N SER A 493 23.36 4.06 -13.64
CA SER A 493 22.57 5.08 -12.93
C SER A 493 21.11 5.07 -13.38
N ASN A 494 20.84 4.84 -14.66
CA ASN A 494 19.48 4.77 -15.18
C ASN A 494 18.74 3.53 -14.66
N PHE A 495 19.41 2.36 -14.62
CA PHE A 495 18.83 1.14 -14.06
C PHE A 495 18.52 1.27 -12.57
N LEU A 496 19.45 1.83 -11.79
CA LEU A 496 19.27 2.00 -10.35
C LEU A 496 18.25 3.10 -10.01
N GLY A 497 18.21 4.19 -10.79
CA GLY A 497 17.24 5.27 -10.60
C GLY A 497 15.81 4.89 -10.98
N SER A 498 15.62 4.06 -12.01
CA SER A 498 14.29 3.66 -12.50
C SER A 498 13.65 2.48 -11.75
N MET A 499 14.11 2.15 -10.53
CA MET A 499 13.67 0.99 -9.75
C MET A 499 13.77 -0.31 -10.56
N TRP A 500 14.93 -0.56 -11.17
CA TRP A 500 15.19 -1.73 -12.03
C TRP A 500 14.20 -1.85 -13.20
N PHE A 501 13.74 -0.71 -13.73
CA PHE A 501 12.71 -0.62 -14.77
C PHE A 501 11.37 -1.31 -14.42
N MET A 502 11.08 -1.59 -13.14
CA MET A 502 9.81 -2.19 -12.70
C MET A 502 8.57 -1.41 -13.15
N PRO A 503 8.55 -0.05 -13.16
CA PRO A 503 7.42 0.69 -13.72
C PRO A 503 7.15 0.36 -15.19
N TYR A 504 8.19 0.18 -16.01
CA TYR A 504 8.01 -0.14 -17.43
C TYR A 504 7.54 -1.57 -17.66
N ILE A 505 8.07 -2.52 -16.88
CA ILE A 505 7.67 -3.94 -16.96
C ILE A 505 6.20 -4.10 -16.59
N SER A 506 5.78 -3.50 -15.47
CA SER A 506 4.40 -3.61 -14.97
C SER A 506 3.38 -2.90 -15.86
N THR A 507 3.74 -1.77 -16.50
CA THR A 507 2.82 -0.99 -17.33
C THR A 507 2.82 -1.42 -18.79
N TYR A 508 3.94 -1.26 -19.50
CA TYR A 508 4.02 -1.51 -20.93
C TYR A 508 4.12 -2.99 -21.28
N GLY A 509 4.86 -3.78 -20.48
CA GLY A 509 5.06 -5.19 -20.77
C GLY A 509 3.77 -6.00 -20.69
N ILE A 510 3.05 -5.89 -19.56
CA ILE A 510 1.87 -6.72 -19.29
C ILE A 510 0.64 -6.23 -20.08
N MET A 511 0.38 -4.92 -20.13
CA MET A 511 -0.85 -4.40 -20.72
C MET A 511 -0.90 -4.55 -22.24
N ASN A 512 0.23 -4.43 -22.94
CA ASN A 512 0.24 -4.54 -24.40
C ASN A 512 -0.22 -5.92 -24.88
N TYR A 513 0.18 -6.98 -24.18
CA TYR A 513 -0.19 -8.34 -24.55
C TYR A 513 -1.70 -8.60 -24.39
N SER A 514 -2.29 -8.21 -23.25
CA SER A 514 -3.72 -8.40 -23.00
C SER A 514 -4.59 -7.58 -23.96
N LEU A 515 -4.18 -6.36 -24.30
CA LEU A 515 -4.89 -5.50 -25.26
C LEU A 515 -4.86 -6.06 -26.69
N ILE A 516 -3.72 -6.63 -27.12
CA ILE A 516 -3.61 -7.27 -28.44
C ILE A 516 -4.54 -8.49 -28.51
N ILE A 517 -4.58 -9.31 -27.47
CA ILE A 517 -5.50 -10.46 -27.40
C ILE A 517 -6.95 -9.99 -27.43
N GLY A 518 -7.32 -8.98 -26.63
CA GLY A 518 -8.67 -8.44 -26.63
C GLY A 518 -9.11 -7.95 -28.02
N LYS A 519 -8.22 -7.26 -28.75
CA LYS A 519 -8.49 -6.84 -30.14
C LYS A 519 -8.67 -8.03 -31.08
N LEU A 520 -7.86 -9.08 -30.92
CA LEU A 520 -7.99 -10.29 -31.73
C LEU A 520 -9.31 -11.02 -31.44
N VAL A 521 -9.71 -11.15 -30.18
CA VAL A 521 -10.98 -11.78 -29.79
C VAL A 521 -12.17 -11.02 -30.38
N VAL A 522 -12.21 -9.69 -30.23
CA VAL A 522 -13.30 -8.89 -30.81
C VAL A 522 -13.36 -9.04 -32.33
N LYS A 523 -12.21 -9.01 -33.01
CA LYS A 523 -12.16 -9.09 -34.48
C LYS A 523 -12.50 -10.48 -35.01
N SER A 524 -11.95 -11.54 -34.42
CA SER A 524 -12.07 -12.90 -34.96
C SER A 524 -13.29 -13.64 -34.40
N PHE A 525 -13.52 -13.59 -33.08
CA PHE A 525 -14.62 -14.29 -32.44
C PHE A 525 -15.92 -13.49 -32.53
N ASP A 526 -15.98 -12.30 -31.94
CA ASP A 526 -17.25 -11.58 -31.78
C ASP A 526 -17.78 -11.07 -33.13
N GLN A 527 -16.96 -10.35 -33.89
CA GLN A 527 -17.35 -9.79 -35.19
C GLN A 527 -17.15 -10.76 -36.37
N GLY A 528 -16.51 -11.91 -36.14
CA GLY A 528 -16.18 -12.89 -37.18
C GLY A 528 -17.04 -14.15 -37.06
N TRP A 529 -16.54 -15.13 -36.30
CA TRP A 529 -17.15 -16.45 -36.20
C TRP A 529 -18.56 -16.43 -35.59
N SER A 530 -18.81 -15.59 -34.58
CA SER A 530 -20.13 -15.49 -33.94
C SER A 530 -21.18 -14.96 -34.92
N GLU A 531 -20.85 -13.92 -35.71
CA GLU A 531 -21.74 -13.41 -36.76
C GLU A 531 -21.93 -14.41 -37.91
N TYR A 532 -20.85 -15.11 -38.30
CA TYR A 532 -20.90 -16.12 -39.34
C TYR A 532 -21.82 -17.27 -38.96
N PHE A 533 -21.64 -17.90 -37.79
CA PHE A 533 -22.49 -19.00 -37.34
C PHE A 533 -23.89 -18.57 -36.90
N GLY A 534 -24.03 -17.34 -36.42
CA GLY A 534 -25.30 -16.78 -35.98
C GLY A 534 -26.10 -16.16 -37.12
N GLY A 535 -26.29 -14.85 -37.03
CA GLY A 535 -27.26 -14.12 -37.85
C GLY A 535 -26.98 -14.17 -39.35
N GLN A 536 -25.71 -14.09 -39.77
CA GLN A 536 -25.40 -14.01 -41.20
C GLN A 536 -25.72 -15.32 -41.92
N GLN A 537 -25.30 -16.47 -41.38
CA GLN A 537 -25.61 -17.75 -42.04
C GLN A 537 -27.08 -18.15 -41.93
N LEU A 538 -27.75 -17.80 -40.83
CA LEU A 538 -29.21 -17.95 -40.75
C LEU A 538 -29.91 -17.10 -41.82
N TYR A 539 -29.52 -15.84 -41.97
CA TYR A 539 -30.06 -14.99 -43.05
C TYR A 539 -29.80 -15.60 -44.43
N TYR A 540 -28.57 -16.00 -44.74
CA TYR A 540 -28.24 -16.61 -46.03
C TYR A 540 -28.99 -17.92 -46.29
N SER A 541 -29.19 -18.76 -45.28
CA SER A 541 -29.95 -20.01 -45.40
C SER A 541 -31.45 -19.76 -45.59
N LEU A 542 -32.04 -18.80 -44.86
CA LEU A 542 -33.44 -18.41 -45.02
C LEU A 542 -33.69 -17.81 -46.41
N VAL A 543 -32.78 -16.96 -46.91
CA VAL A 543 -32.87 -16.40 -48.26
C VAL A 543 -32.83 -17.53 -49.30
N LYS A 544 -31.89 -18.48 -49.19
CA LYS A 544 -31.83 -19.65 -50.09
C LYS A 544 -33.09 -20.49 -50.04
N ASN A 545 -33.63 -20.75 -48.84
CA ASN A 545 -34.86 -21.53 -48.68
C ASN A 545 -36.08 -20.78 -49.26
N SER A 546 -36.18 -19.47 -49.08
CA SER A 546 -37.25 -18.67 -49.67
C SER A 546 -37.19 -18.64 -51.20
N GLN A 547 -35.98 -18.59 -51.77
CA GLN A 547 -35.78 -18.65 -53.22
C GLN A 547 -36.23 -20.01 -53.78
N LEU A 548 -35.93 -21.12 -53.08
CA LEU A 548 -36.43 -22.44 -53.46
C LEU A 548 -37.96 -22.52 -53.40
N ASN A 549 -38.58 -21.96 -52.35
CA ASN A 549 -40.05 -21.96 -52.23
C ASN A 549 -40.71 -21.12 -53.33
N GLN A 550 -40.11 -19.99 -53.70
CA GLN A 550 -40.60 -19.14 -54.78
C GLN A 550 -40.60 -19.87 -56.13
N MET A 551 -39.56 -20.69 -56.40
CA MET A 551 -39.51 -21.51 -57.62
C MET A 551 -40.62 -22.58 -57.66
N LEU A 552 -41.01 -23.16 -56.51
CA LEU A 552 -42.14 -24.09 -56.45
C LEU A 552 -43.49 -23.40 -56.71
N GLN A 553 -43.67 -22.19 -56.16
CA GLN A 553 -44.90 -21.40 -56.32
C GLN A 553 -45.08 -20.87 -57.74
N ASN A 554 -43.99 -20.52 -58.44
CA ASN A 554 -44.04 -19.93 -59.78
C ASN A 554 -44.31 -20.94 -60.91
N ASN A 555 -44.94 -22.08 -60.60
CA ASN A 555 -45.35 -23.07 -61.58
C ASN A 555 -46.78 -22.82 -62.07
N ASN A 556 -47.10 -23.35 -63.26
CA ASN A 556 -48.45 -23.28 -63.80
C ASN A 556 -49.49 -23.92 -62.85
N LEU A 557 -50.73 -23.40 -62.85
CA LEU A 557 -51.85 -23.89 -62.03
C LEU A 557 -52.04 -25.41 -62.06
N LYS A 558 -51.74 -26.07 -63.20
CA LYS A 558 -51.81 -27.53 -63.34
C LYS A 558 -50.88 -28.27 -62.36
N VAL A 559 -49.65 -27.79 -62.19
CA VAL A 559 -48.67 -28.40 -61.27
C VAL A 559 -49.12 -28.18 -59.82
N TYR A 560 -49.68 -27.01 -59.52
CA TYR A 560 -50.22 -26.70 -58.20
C TYR A 560 -51.38 -27.64 -57.82
N LEU A 561 -52.32 -27.88 -58.74
CA LEU A 561 -53.43 -28.83 -58.51
C LEU A 561 -52.94 -30.27 -58.31
N LEU A 562 -51.90 -30.71 -59.03
CA LEU A 562 -51.29 -32.03 -58.81
C LEU A 562 -50.72 -32.18 -57.39
N SER A 563 -50.11 -31.12 -56.84
CA SER A 563 -49.60 -31.13 -55.47
C SER A 563 -50.71 -31.27 -54.41
N PHE A 564 -51.89 -30.67 -54.65
CA PHE A 564 -53.06 -30.81 -53.78
C PHE A 564 -53.60 -32.24 -53.76
N ILE A 565 -53.64 -32.90 -54.91
CA ILE A 565 -54.08 -34.30 -55.01
C ILE A 565 -53.15 -35.20 -54.20
N LEU A 566 -51.82 -35.00 -54.32
CA LEU A 566 -50.84 -35.73 -53.52
C LEU A 566 -51.08 -35.54 -52.02
N TRP A 567 -51.39 -34.32 -51.58
CA TRP A 567 -51.68 -34.05 -50.17
C TRP A 567 -52.95 -34.76 -49.69
N ILE A 568 -54.01 -34.81 -50.49
CA ILE A 568 -55.24 -35.58 -50.18
C ILE A 568 -54.92 -37.08 -50.04
N VAL A 569 -54.10 -37.64 -50.94
CA VAL A 569 -53.67 -39.04 -50.84
C VAL A 569 -52.88 -39.29 -49.56
N VAL A 570 -51.96 -38.40 -49.19
CA VAL A 570 -51.20 -38.50 -47.93
C VAL A 570 -52.13 -38.43 -46.71
N MET A 571 -53.08 -37.49 -46.69
CA MET A 571 -54.06 -37.37 -45.61
C MET A 571 -54.94 -38.62 -45.50
N TYR A 572 -55.35 -39.19 -46.64
CA TYR A 572 -56.10 -40.44 -46.66
C TYR A 572 -55.28 -41.62 -46.13
N MET A 573 -54.00 -41.72 -46.52
CA MET A 573 -53.09 -42.74 -45.99
C MET A 573 -52.87 -42.59 -44.47
N ILE A 574 -52.78 -41.37 -43.96
CA ILE A 574 -52.68 -41.11 -42.51
C ILE A 574 -53.96 -41.56 -41.80
N VAL A 575 -55.14 -41.23 -42.34
CA VAL A 575 -56.44 -41.64 -41.78
C VAL A 575 -56.64 -43.16 -41.83
N ILE A 576 -56.04 -43.87 -42.79
CA ILE A 576 -56.06 -45.34 -42.81
C ILE A 576 -55.08 -45.95 -41.79
N CYS A 577 -53.97 -45.26 -41.51
CA CYS A 577 -52.94 -45.77 -40.58
C CYS A 577 -53.24 -45.51 -39.10
N PHE A 578 -54.21 -44.64 -38.79
CA PHE A 578 -54.78 -44.44 -37.45
C PHE A 578 -56.15 -45.12 -37.37
#